data_AF-A0A524ASZ4-F1
#
_entry.id   AF-A0A524ASZ4-F1
#
_cell.length_a   1.000
_cell.length_b   1.000
_cell.length_c   1.000
_cell.angle_alpha   90.00
_cell.angle_beta   90.00
_cell.angle_gamma   90.00
#
_symmetry.space_group_name_H-M   'P 1'
#
loop_
_entity.id
_entity.type
_entity.pdbx_description
1 polymer ?
#
loop_
_entity_poly.entity_id
_entity_poly.type
_entity_poly.pdbx_seq_one_letter_code
_entity_poly.pdbx_strand_id
1 'polypeptide(L)'
;MKNKGAFYTGILLVVAGLLLSAGQIIGWRGLWPFLILLVGAAFWMPIFIWWERRQQLAGLAMPGTIIMTNGLILLAQNVTGKWGTWSYLWTMELIAVGLGLLALYVLGRRERGLVVAAAIVGGIGLTFFFIFATAFSRFFRLLGAVVLILTGTLMILSRASQRVDRKTRNQ
;
A
#
# COMPACT_ATOMS: atom_id res chain seq x y z
N MET A 1 6.46 27.33 24.61
CA MET A 1 5.81 26.26 23.81
C MET A 1 4.75 26.78 22.83
N LYS A 2 4.03 27.89 23.09
CA LYS A 2 3.00 28.47 22.20
C LYS A 2 3.43 28.70 20.74
N ASN A 3 4.68 29.13 20.51
CA ASN A 3 5.16 29.47 19.15
C ASN A 3 5.40 28.25 18.26
N LYS A 4 5.80 27.10 18.82
CA LYS A 4 6.06 25.87 18.03
C LYS A 4 4.77 25.28 17.45
N GLY A 5 3.65 25.38 18.19
CA GLY A 5 2.35 24.92 17.72
C GLY A 5 1.80 25.79 16.60
N ALA A 6 1.85 27.12 16.76
CA ALA A 6 1.47 28.06 15.71
C ALA A 6 2.32 27.90 14.44
N PHE A 7 3.63 27.65 14.61
CA PHE A 7 4.53 27.36 13.50
C PHE A 7 4.16 26.06 12.76
N TYR A 8 3.92 24.97 13.49
CA TYR A 8 3.47 23.69 12.92
C TYR A 8 2.18 23.85 12.11
N THR A 9 1.14 24.43 12.72
CA THR A 9 -0.14 24.66 12.05
C THR A 9 0.01 25.62 10.88
N GLY A 10 0.85 26.65 11.02
CA GLY A 10 1.16 27.59 9.95
C GLY A 10 1.78 26.90 8.72
N ILE A 11 2.78 26.04 8.91
CA ILE A 11 3.39 25.29 7.80
C ILE A 11 2.34 24.39 7.13
N LEU A 12 1.55 23.65 7.91
CA LEU A 12 0.52 22.78 7.34
C LEU A 12 -0.50 23.56 6.50
N LEU A 13 -0.93 24.73 6.98
CA LEU A 13 -1.87 25.59 6.24
C LEU A 13 -1.24 26.16 4.97
N VAL A 14 0.03 26.58 5.03
CA VAL A 14 0.75 27.08 3.83
C VAL A 14 0.87 25.97 2.80
N VAL A 15 1.32 24.78 3.19
CA VAL A 15 1.48 23.64 2.27
C VAL A 15 0.12 23.20 1.73
N ALA A 16 -0.92 23.11 2.56
CA ALA A 16 -2.26 22.79 2.13
C ALA A 16 -2.81 23.83 1.13
N GLY A 17 -2.63 25.13 1.40
CA GLY A 17 -3.05 26.20 0.51
C GLY A 17 -2.33 26.17 -0.85
N LEU A 18 -1.02 25.91 -0.84
CA LEU A 18 -0.24 25.72 -2.06
C LEU A 18 -0.71 24.50 -2.86
N LEU A 19 -0.97 23.37 -2.19
CA LEU A 19 -1.50 22.17 -2.84
C LEU A 19 -2.87 22.44 -3.47
N LEU A 20 -3.80 23.06 -2.74
CA LEU A 20 -5.13 23.40 -3.27
C LEU A 20 -5.04 24.35 -4.47
N SER A 21 -4.12 25.30 -4.44
CA SER A 21 -3.86 26.21 -5.56
C SER A 21 -3.31 25.45 -6.77
N ALA A 22 -2.32 24.56 -6.57
CA ALA A 22 -1.82 23.68 -7.61
C ALA A 22 -2.92 22.77 -8.18
N GLY A 23 -3.86 22.36 -7.34
CA GLY A 23 -5.06 21.59 -7.69
C GLY A 23 -5.94 22.20 -8.75
N GLN A 24 -6.01 23.54 -8.80
CA GLN A 24 -6.74 24.25 -9.85
C GLN A 24 -6.09 24.06 -11.22
N ILE A 25 -4.77 23.82 -11.25
CA ILE A 25 -3.98 23.65 -12.47
C ILE A 25 -3.93 22.17 -12.88
N ILE A 26 -3.61 21.27 -11.94
CA ILE A 26 -3.42 19.82 -12.21
C ILE A 26 -4.73 19.01 -12.15
N GLY A 27 -5.80 19.60 -11.63
CA GLY A 27 -7.09 18.94 -11.40
C GLY A 27 -7.09 18.00 -10.19
N TRP A 28 -8.30 17.67 -9.72
CA TRP A 28 -8.51 16.81 -8.55
C TRP A 28 -7.78 15.47 -8.65
N ARG A 29 -7.78 14.86 -9.85
CA ARG A 29 -7.12 13.57 -10.13
C ARG A 29 -5.63 13.59 -9.84
N GLY A 30 -4.92 14.69 -10.12
CA GLY A 30 -3.49 14.80 -9.82
C GLY A 30 -3.22 15.18 -8.36
N LEU A 31 -4.15 15.91 -7.72
CA LEU A 31 -3.96 16.49 -6.39
C LEU A 31 -4.15 15.50 -5.24
N TRP A 32 -5.15 14.62 -5.31
CA TRP A 32 -5.56 13.81 -4.15
C TRP A 32 -4.44 12.94 -3.52
N PRO A 33 -3.45 12.36 -4.25
CA PRO A 33 -2.37 11.60 -3.61
C PRO A 33 -1.45 12.51 -2.77
N PHE A 34 -1.27 13.77 -3.17
CA PHE A 34 -0.48 14.74 -2.43
C PHE A 34 -1.15 15.11 -1.10
N LEU A 35 -2.47 15.11 -1.02
CA LEU A 35 -3.17 15.30 0.27
C LEU A 35 -2.91 14.14 1.22
N ILE A 36 -2.91 12.90 0.72
CA ILE A 36 -2.58 11.72 1.53
C ILE A 36 -1.14 11.83 2.04
N LEU A 37 -0.20 12.21 1.18
CA LEU A 37 1.19 12.47 1.57
C LEU A 37 1.29 13.59 2.61
N LEU A 38 0.53 14.68 2.46
CA LEU A 38 0.50 15.77 3.43
C LEU A 38 0.02 15.27 4.80
N VAL A 39 -1.03 14.44 4.84
CA VAL A 39 -1.51 13.84 6.09
C VAL A 39 -0.43 12.96 6.71
N GLY A 40 0.23 12.10 5.92
CA GLY A 40 1.33 11.26 6.41
C GLY A 40 2.49 12.09 6.97
N ALA A 41 2.86 13.16 6.27
CA ALA A 41 3.88 14.11 6.71
C ALA A 41 3.46 14.87 7.98
N ALA A 42 2.17 15.19 8.15
CA ALA A 42 1.64 15.82 9.34
C ALA A 42 1.78 14.91 10.59
N PHE A 43 1.74 13.59 10.46
CA PHE A 43 2.03 12.69 11.58
C PHE A 43 3.53 12.67 11.95
N TRP A 44 4.41 12.82 10.96
CA TRP A 44 5.87 12.82 11.18
C TRP A 44 6.42 14.17 11.68
N MET A 45 5.87 15.28 11.19
CA MET A 45 6.37 16.63 11.45
C MET A 45 6.45 17.00 12.96
N PRO A 46 5.47 16.63 13.83
CA PRO A 46 5.57 16.89 15.27
C PRO A 46 6.77 16.22 15.93
N ILE A 47 7.18 15.04 15.44
CA ILE A 47 8.32 14.31 15.99
C ILE A 47 9.62 15.11 15.78
N PHE A 48 9.76 15.76 14.63
CA PHE A 48 10.92 16.59 14.30
C PHE A 48 10.89 17.96 15.00
N ILE A 49 9.73 18.61 15.09
CA ILE A 49 9.60 19.93 15.74
C ILE A 49 9.79 19.84 17.26
N TRP A 50 9.29 18.75 17.88
CA TRP A 50 9.38 18.49 19.30
C TRP A 50 10.29 17.29 19.59
N TRP A 51 11.52 17.33 19.08
CA TRP A 51 12.50 16.25 19.23
C TRP A 51 12.80 15.85 20.69
N GLU A 52 12.72 16.80 21.62
CA GLU A 52 12.84 16.55 23.06
C GLU A 52 11.76 15.60 23.59
N ARG A 53 10.55 15.64 23.01
CA ARG A 53 9.40 14.78 23.35
C ARG A 53 9.23 13.61 22.38
N ARG A 54 10.24 13.31 21.55
CA ARG A 54 10.14 12.26 20.52
C ARG A 54 9.70 10.90 21.07
N GLN A 55 10.05 10.54 22.31
CA GLN A 55 9.62 9.28 22.90
C GLN A 55 8.11 9.25 23.20
N GLN A 56 7.51 10.39 23.57
CA GLN A 56 6.06 10.52 23.79
C GLN A 56 5.31 10.53 22.45
N LEU A 57 5.92 11.11 21.42
CA LEU A 57 5.35 11.26 20.09
C LEU A 57 5.68 10.09 19.15
N ALA A 58 6.53 9.15 19.56
CA ALA A 58 6.98 8.03 18.74
C ALA A 58 5.81 7.23 18.17
N GLY A 59 4.71 7.11 18.95
CA GLY A 59 3.45 6.50 18.54
C GLY A 59 2.91 7.00 17.19
N LEU A 60 3.13 8.28 16.86
CA LEU A 60 2.68 8.90 15.61
C LEU A 60 3.46 8.44 14.38
N ALA A 61 4.68 7.91 14.56
CA ALA A 61 5.48 7.43 13.45
C ALA A 61 4.81 6.27 12.73
N MET A 62 4.08 5.41 13.45
CA MET A 62 3.35 4.27 12.90
C MET A 62 2.27 4.66 11.88
N PRO A 63 1.24 5.45 12.25
CA PRO A 63 0.26 5.90 11.28
C PRO A 63 0.91 6.80 10.21
N GLY A 64 1.93 7.59 10.57
CA GLY A 64 2.69 8.41 9.64
C GLY A 64 3.36 7.61 8.53
N THR A 65 4.06 6.50 8.84
CA THR A 65 4.69 5.65 7.82
C THR A 65 3.67 4.96 6.93
N ILE A 66 2.58 4.42 7.50
CA ILE A 66 1.55 3.71 6.74
C ILE A 66 0.89 4.67 5.74
N ILE A 67 0.48 5.85 6.18
CA ILE A 67 -0.16 6.85 5.33
C ILE A 67 0.81 7.37 4.28
N MET A 68 2.08 7.61 4.64
CA MET A 68 3.08 8.11 3.70
C MET A 68 3.44 7.07 2.63
N THR A 69 3.60 5.80 2.99
CA THR A 69 3.79 4.72 2.03
C THR A 69 2.60 4.57 1.08
N ASN A 70 1.38 4.62 1.61
CA ASN A 70 0.16 4.63 0.78
C ASN A 70 0.13 5.82 -0.17
N GLY A 71 0.38 7.03 0.33
CA GLY A 71 0.45 8.23 -0.49
C GLY A 71 1.47 8.12 -1.62
N LEU A 72 2.65 7.54 -1.36
CA LEU A 72 3.69 7.31 -2.38
C LEU A 72 3.25 6.28 -3.43
N ILE A 73 2.64 5.17 -3.00
CA ILE A 73 2.12 4.14 -3.90
C ILE A 73 1.01 4.71 -4.80
N LEU A 74 0.10 5.49 -4.23
CA LEU A 74 -1.01 6.10 -4.93
C LEU A 74 -0.53 7.20 -5.88
N LEU A 75 0.48 7.99 -5.49
CA LEU A 75 1.12 8.97 -6.36
C LEU A 75 1.81 8.27 -7.55
N ALA A 76 2.58 7.22 -7.30
CA ALA A 76 3.25 6.46 -8.35
C ALA A 76 2.24 5.84 -9.33
N GLN A 77 1.12 5.30 -8.84
CA GLN A 77 0.06 4.76 -9.69
C GLN A 77 -0.66 5.85 -10.48
N ASN A 78 -0.89 7.01 -9.88
CA ASN A 78 -1.52 8.14 -10.56
C ASN A 78 -0.66 8.65 -11.73
N VAL A 79 0.65 8.82 -11.49
CA VAL A 79 1.61 9.31 -12.51
C VAL A 79 1.84 8.28 -13.62
N THR A 80 1.97 6.99 -13.27
CA THR A 80 2.24 5.94 -14.26
C THR A 80 0.99 5.40 -14.96
N GLY A 81 -0.20 5.64 -14.41
CA GLY A 81 -1.47 5.07 -14.85
C GLY A 81 -1.59 3.55 -14.66
N LYS A 82 -0.61 2.88 -14.03
CA LYS A 82 -0.54 1.42 -13.93
C LYS A 82 -1.28 0.87 -12.73
N TRP A 83 -2.59 1.11 -12.63
CA TRP A 83 -3.43 0.62 -11.52
C TRP A 83 -3.42 -0.90 -11.31
N GLY A 84 -3.09 -1.67 -12.35
CA GLY A 84 -2.94 -3.13 -12.23
C GLY A 84 -1.81 -3.58 -11.29
N THR A 85 -0.85 -2.70 -10.94
CA THR A 85 0.21 -3.02 -9.98
C THR A 85 -0.29 -3.12 -8.53
N TRP A 86 -1.50 -2.62 -8.25
CA TRP A 86 -2.15 -2.78 -6.95
C TRP A 86 -2.30 -4.25 -6.52
N SER A 87 -2.40 -5.17 -7.49
CA SER A 87 -2.47 -6.63 -7.25
C SER A 87 -1.34 -7.20 -6.39
N TYR A 88 -0.17 -6.56 -6.40
CA TYR A 88 0.97 -6.95 -5.56
C TYR A 88 1.46 -5.82 -4.64
N LEU A 89 1.21 -4.54 -4.99
CA LEU A 89 1.66 -3.40 -4.18
C LEU A 89 0.98 -3.31 -2.81
N TRP A 90 -0.19 -3.91 -2.59
CA TRP A 90 -0.82 -3.96 -1.27
C TRP A 90 0.08 -4.59 -0.20
N THR A 91 0.99 -5.50 -0.59
CA THR A 91 1.97 -6.11 0.32
C THR A 91 2.99 -5.10 0.88
N MET A 92 3.17 -3.95 0.22
CA MET A 92 3.99 -2.84 0.74
C MET A 92 3.40 -2.25 2.01
N GLU A 93 2.11 -2.47 2.31
CA GLU A 93 1.53 -2.07 3.60
C GLU A 93 2.15 -2.84 4.76
N LEU A 94 2.40 -4.15 4.60
CA LEU A 94 3.09 -4.95 5.61
C LEU A 94 4.52 -4.45 5.83
N ILE A 95 5.19 -4.05 4.75
CA ILE A 95 6.51 -3.41 4.82
C ILE A 95 6.41 -2.05 5.54
N ALA A 96 5.37 -1.26 5.27
CA ALA A 96 5.13 0.02 5.93
C ALA A 96 4.88 -0.13 7.45
N VAL A 97 4.17 -1.18 7.86
CA VAL A 97 4.00 -1.56 9.27
C VAL A 97 5.35 -1.92 9.89
N GLY A 98 6.15 -2.75 9.21
CA GLY A 98 7.52 -3.08 9.64
C GLY A 98 8.39 -1.83 9.82
N LEU A 99 8.36 -0.91 8.86
CA LEU A 99 9.07 0.37 8.93
C LEU A 99 8.54 1.27 10.06
N GLY A 100 7.24 1.27 10.33
CA GLY A 100 6.63 1.98 11.46
C GLY A 100 7.09 1.44 12.81
N LEU A 101 7.22 0.11 12.94
CA LEU A 101 7.80 -0.52 14.13
C LEU A 101 9.29 -0.18 14.29
N LEU A 102 10.06 -0.15 13.20
CA LEU A 102 11.46 0.31 13.25
C LEU A 102 11.56 1.78 13.64
N ALA A 103 10.68 2.63 13.10
CA ALA A 103 10.64 4.04 13.47
C ALA A 103 10.33 4.21 14.97
N LEU A 104 9.36 3.46 15.49
CA LEU A 104 9.07 3.40 16.92
C LEU A 104 10.28 2.94 17.75
N TYR A 105 11.03 1.94 17.28
CA TYR A 105 12.25 1.49 17.95
C TYR A 105 13.30 2.59 18.03
N VAL A 106 13.58 3.27 16.90
CA VAL A 106 14.60 4.31 16.80
C VAL A 106 14.24 5.55 17.62
N LEU A 107 12.97 5.96 17.60
CA LEU A 107 12.48 7.18 18.25
C LEU A 107 12.13 6.95 19.73
N GLY A 108 11.75 5.74 20.10
CA GLY A 108 11.27 5.36 21.42
C GLY A 108 12.38 4.85 22.35
N ARG A 109 12.03 3.85 23.18
CA ARG A 109 12.88 3.28 24.24
C ARG A 109 13.80 2.13 23.77
N ARG A 110 13.90 1.91 22.45
CA ARG A 110 14.74 0.87 21.83
C ARG A 110 14.52 -0.54 22.40
N GLU A 111 13.27 -0.94 22.55
CA GLU A 111 12.95 -2.29 23.03
C GLU A 111 13.25 -3.35 21.96
N ARG A 112 13.95 -4.42 22.34
CA ARG A 112 14.31 -5.50 21.40
C ARG A 112 13.10 -6.14 20.72
N GLY A 113 11.96 -6.23 21.41
CA GLY A 113 10.72 -6.78 20.87
C GLY A 113 10.23 -6.06 19.61
N LEU A 114 10.42 -4.73 19.52
CA LEU A 114 10.01 -3.95 18.35
C LEU A 114 10.83 -4.30 17.11
N VAL A 115 12.14 -4.53 17.25
CA VAL A 115 13.00 -4.89 16.12
C VAL A 115 12.64 -6.29 15.62
N VAL A 116 12.39 -7.22 16.53
CA VAL A 116 11.97 -8.59 16.16
C VAL A 116 10.63 -8.55 15.44
N ALA A 117 9.65 -7.85 15.99
CA ALA A 117 8.34 -7.69 15.35
C ALA A 117 8.46 -7.00 13.98
N ALA A 118 9.28 -5.96 13.87
CA ALA A 118 9.54 -5.28 12.60
C ALA A 118 10.20 -6.19 11.56
N ALA A 119 11.17 -6.99 11.98
CA ALA A 119 11.87 -7.93 11.10
C ALA A 119 10.93 -9.03 10.61
N ILE A 120 10.08 -9.57 11.49
CA ILE A 120 9.09 -10.59 11.13
C ILE A 120 8.05 -10.00 10.16
N VAL A 121 7.38 -8.90 10.54
CA VAL A 121 6.30 -8.31 9.74
C VAL A 121 6.84 -7.76 8.41
N GLY A 122 7.97 -7.04 8.45
CA GLY A 122 8.64 -6.54 7.25
C GLY A 122 9.17 -7.67 6.36
N GLY A 123 9.71 -8.74 6.94
CA GLY A 123 10.18 -9.92 6.21
C GLY A 123 9.05 -10.70 5.53
N ILE A 124 7.92 -10.87 6.22
CA ILE A 124 6.69 -11.46 5.65
C ILE A 124 6.19 -10.57 4.50
N GLY A 125 6.11 -9.25 4.73
CA GLY A 125 5.70 -8.28 3.71
C GLY A 125 6.58 -8.35 2.46
N LEU A 126 7.90 -8.41 2.64
CA LEU A 126 8.85 -8.54 1.53
C LEU A 126 8.71 -9.87 0.79
N THR A 127 8.55 -10.97 1.52
CA THR A 127 8.34 -12.31 0.95
C THR A 127 7.06 -12.33 0.11
N PHE A 128 5.95 -11.80 0.64
CA PHE A 128 4.70 -11.69 -0.09
C PHE A 128 4.83 -10.76 -1.28
N PHE A 129 5.51 -9.62 -1.14
CA PHE A 129 5.76 -8.74 -2.28
C PHE A 129 6.45 -9.49 -3.42
N PHE A 130 7.49 -10.27 -3.15
CA PHE A 130 8.15 -11.08 -4.19
C PHE A 130 7.22 -12.15 -4.78
N ILE A 131 6.51 -12.91 -3.94
CA ILE A 131 5.55 -13.92 -4.39
C ILE A 131 4.48 -13.30 -5.29
N PHE A 132 3.83 -12.23 -4.86
CA PHE A 132 2.77 -11.58 -5.62
C PHE A 132 3.30 -10.83 -6.85
N ALA A 133 4.45 -10.15 -6.76
CA ALA A 133 5.04 -9.46 -7.90
C ALA A 133 5.43 -10.46 -9.01
N THR A 134 5.96 -11.63 -8.65
CA THR A 134 6.28 -12.70 -9.60
C THR A 134 5.02 -13.42 -10.09
N ALA A 135 4.07 -13.74 -9.20
CA ALA A 135 2.82 -14.44 -9.53
C ALA A 135 1.78 -13.59 -10.27
N PHE A 136 1.83 -12.25 -10.21
CA PHE A 136 0.93 -11.35 -10.95
C PHE A 136 1.62 -10.65 -12.13
N SER A 137 2.88 -11.03 -12.40
CA SER A 137 3.57 -10.75 -13.66
C SER A 137 2.72 -11.15 -14.86
N ARG A 138 2.92 -10.45 -16.00
CA ARG A 138 2.19 -10.64 -17.26
C ARG A 138 2.10 -12.13 -17.67
N PHE A 139 3.11 -12.92 -17.31
CA PHE A 139 3.21 -14.36 -17.52
C PHE A 139 2.11 -15.18 -16.82
N PHE A 140 1.90 -15.02 -15.52
CA PHE A 140 0.94 -15.82 -14.76
C PHE A 140 -0.53 -15.43 -15.03
N ARG A 141 -0.78 -14.18 -15.42
CA ARG A 141 -2.11 -13.73 -15.88
C ARG A 141 -2.55 -14.47 -17.15
N LEU A 142 -1.62 -14.64 -18.10
CA LEU A 142 -1.84 -15.43 -19.30
C LEU A 142 -2.05 -16.90 -18.96
N LEU A 143 -1.23 -17.44 -18.05
CA LEU A 143 -1.35 -18.83 -17.60
C LEU A 143 -2.70 -19.11 -16.95
N GLY A 144 -3.16 -18.23 -16.06
CA GLY A 144 -4.47 -18.32 -15.42
C GLY A 144 -5.63 -18.24 -16.42
N ALA A 145 -5.56 -17.32 -17.38
CA ALA A 145 -6.56 -17.21 -18.44
C ALA A 145 -6.62 -18.49 -19.32
N VAL A 146 -5.46 -19.03 -19.70
CA VAL A 146 -5.35 -20.27 -20.48
C VAL A 146 -5.92 -21.46 -19.72
N VAL A 147 -5.59 -21.62 -18.42
CA VAL A 147 -6.12 -22.70 -17.59
C VAL A 147 -7.65 -22.59 -17.46
N LEU A 148 -8.19 -21.38 -17.26
CA LEU A 148 -9.63 -21.15 -17.20
C LEU A 148 -10.33 -21.50 -18.52
N ILE A 149 -9.76 -21.11 -19.65
CA ILE A 149 -10.28 -21.45 -20.99
C ILE A 149 -10.26 -22.98 -21.17
N LEU A 150 -9.13 -23.64 -20.90
CA LEU A 150 -9.00 -25.09 -21.05
C LEU A 150 -9.97 -25.86 -20.15
N THR A 151 -10.11 -25.44 -18.89
CA THR A 151 -11.00 -26.07 -17.92
C THR A 151 -12.47 -25.86 -18.32
N GLY A 152 -12.82 -24.66 -18.79
CA GLY A 152 -14.13 -24.34 -19.33
C GLY A 152 -14.49 -25.18 -20.56
N THR A 153 -13.58 -25.31 -21.52
CA THR A 153 -13.80 -26.12 -22.73
C THR A 153 -13.95 -27.61 -22.38
N LEU A 154 -13.12 -28.14 -21.48
CA LEU A 154 -13.22 -29.53 -21.03
C LEU A 154 -14.54 -29.82 -20.30
N MET A 155 -15.06 -28.88 -19.50
CA MET A 155 -16.38 -29.02 -18.87
C MET A 155 -17.53 -29.06 -19.88
N ILE A 156 -17.43 -28.32 -20.99
CA ILE A 156 -18.44 -28.33 -22.05
C ILE A 156 -18.40 -29.65 -22.82
N LEU A 157 -17.20 -30.10 -23.20
CA LEU A 157 -17.01 -31.34 -23.95
C LEU A 157 -17.34 -32.59 -23.14
N SER A 158 -17.00 -32.62 -21.85
CA SER A 158 -17.38 -33.71 -20.94
C SER A 158 -18.89 -33.80 -20.75
N ARG A 159 -19.62 -32.68 -20.75
CA ARG A 159 -21.09 -32.68 -20.74
C ARG A 159 -21.72 -33.08 -22.07
N ALA A 160 -21.06 -32.80 -23.20
CA ALA A 160 -21.50 -33.27 -24.51
C ALA A 160 -21.34 -34.80 -24.64
N SER A 161 -20.22 -35.35 -24.16
CA SER A 161 -19.94 -36.79 -24.14
C SER A 161 -20.96 -37.58 -23.31
N GLN A 162 -21.32 -37.08 -22.11
CA GLN A 162 -22.30 -37.75 -21.24
C GLN A 162 -23.73 -37.76 -21.81
N ARG A 163 -24.08 -36.81 -22.68
CA ARG A 163 -25.39 -36.81 -23.38
C ARG A 163 -25.45 -37.84 -24.51
N VAL A 164 -24.32 -38.17 -25.13
CA VAL A 164 -24.23 -39.16 -26.21
C VAL A 164 -24.35 -40.58 -25.64
N ASP A 165 -23.63 -40.90 -24.56
CA ASP A 165 -23.69 -42.23 -23.92
C ASP A 165 -25.06 -42.58 -23.33
N ARG A 166 -25.86 -41.59 -22.92
CA ARG A 166 -27.21 -41.83 -22.41
C ARG A 166 -28.21 -42.18 -23.53
N LYS A 167 -27.91 -41.82 -24.79
CA LYS A 167 -28.79 -42.06 -25.94
C LYS A 167 -28.58 -43.45 -26.56
N THR A 168 -27.36 -44.00 -26.45
CA THR A 168 -27.00 -45.35 -26.91
C THR A 168 -27.37 -46.47 -25.92
N ARG A 169 -27.58 -46.16 -24.63
CA ARG A 169 -27.97 -47.14 -23.60
C ARG A 169 -29.48 -47.43 -23.51
N ASN A 170 -30.30 -46.62 -24.19
CA ASN A 170 -31.77 -46.72 -24.21
C ASN A 170 -32.32 -47.20 -25.57
N GLN A 171 -31.46 -47.71 -26.45
CA GLN A 171 -31.84 -48.50 -27.64
C GLN A 171 -31.38 -49.93 -27.42
#